data_AF-A0A948CPZ9-F1
#
_entry.id   AF-A0A948CPZ9-F1
#
_cell.length_a   1.000
_cell.length_b   1.000
_cell.length_c   1.000
_cell.angle_alpha   90.00
_cell.angle_beta   90.00
_cell.angle_gamma   90.00
#
_symmetry.space_group_name_H-M   'P 1'
#
loop_
_entity.id
_entity.type
_entity.pdbx_description
1 polymer ?
#
loop_
_entity_poly.entity_id
_entity_poly.type
_entity_poly.pdbx_seq_one_letter_code
_entity_poly.pdbx_strand_id
1 'polypeptide(L)'
;MKSIEQIVLGAAREFLSKGASGWLCTIVKTFGASPRPLGSMLVLDSRGAVFGSLSGGCIEDELLDKLQRGALATLQPEILEYGVSAEENERFGLPCGGRMQILVEPLMASAERCTMLAALCDAFEKRQAKRRRVDLYSGEWVLEDISKCEPLTITDNALIQDFGPRYRLLLIGANELARCISEIALAMDYRVIVCDPREDRREQWAVSGAELSGAMPDDAVSEFADPYTAVI
;
A
#
# COMPACT_ATOMS: atom_id res chain seq x y z
N MET A 1 -5.98 8.78 8.43
CA MET A 1 -4.78 8.93 7.58
C MET A 1 -4.86 7.89 6.47
N LYS A 2 -4.59 8.26 5.21
CA LYS A 2 -4.63 7.33 4.07
C LYS A 2 -3.39 6.43 4.07
N SER A 3 -3.52 5.16 3.71
CA SER A 3 -2.37 4.27 3.54
C SER A 3 -1.54 4.69 2.32
N ILE A 4 -0.30 4.19 2.23
CA ILE A 4 0.59 4.48 1.09
C ILE A 4 -0.06 3.98 -0.22
N GLU A 5 -0.68 2.81 -0.22
CA GLU A 5 -1.38 2.26 -1.38
C GLU A 5 -2.54 3.16 -1.83
N GLN A 6 -3.31 3.69 -0.88
CA GLN A 6 -4.38 4.65 -1.18
C GLN A 6 -3.84 5.95 -1.80
N ILE A 7 -2.68 6.42 -1.34
CA ILE A 7 -2.03 7.60 -1.90
C ILE A 7 -1.56 7.33 -3.33
N VAL A 8 -0.86 6.21 -3.54
CA VAL A 8 -0.31 5.82 -4.86
C VAL A 8 -1.42 5.59 -5.88
N LEU A 9 -2.40 4.75 -5.56
CA LEU A 9 -3.50 4.44 -6.49
C LEU A 9 -4.45 5.63 -6.68
N GLY A 10 -4.62 6.46 -5.65
CA GLY A 10 -5.37 7.71 -5.74
C GLY A 10 -4.72 8.72 -6.68
N ALA A 11 -3.40 8.90 -6.59
CA ALA A 11 -2.62 9.76 -7.49
C ALA A 11 -2.67 9.23 -8.93
N ALA A 12 -2.53 7.91 -9.12
CA ALA A 12 -2.70 7.25 -10.41
C ALA A 12 -4.06 7.57 -11.04
N ARG A 13 -5.14 7.40 -10.27
CA ARG A 13 -6.50 7.72 -10.71
C ARG A 13 -6.63 9.18 -11.12
N GLU A 14 -6.06 10.09 -10.33
CA GLU A 14 -6.15 11.52 -10.57
C GLU A 14 -5.51 11.92 -11.89
N PHE A 15 -4.25 11.56 -12.15
CA PHE A 15 -3.60 11.99 -13.39
C PHE A 15 -4.18 11.29 -14.62
N LEU A 16 -4.58 10.01 -14.51
CA LEU A 16 -5.21 9.31 -15.64
C LEU A 16 -6.57 9.91 -15.99
N SER A 17 -7.37 10.33 -15.00
CA SER A 17 -8.65 11.02 -15.25
C SER A 17 -8.49 12.37 -15.95
N LYS A 18 -7.31 12.97 -15.87
CA LYS A 18 -6.93 14.22 -16.57
C LYS A 18 -6.34 13.95 -17.96
N GLY A 19 -6.32 12.68 -18.40
CA GLY A 19 -5.76 12.27 -19.69
C GLY A 19 -4.23 12.20 -19.72
N ALA A 20 -3.56 12.34 -18.58
CA ALA A 20 -2.12 12.16 -18.48
C ALA A 20 -1.77 10.65 -18.39
N SER A 21 -0.49 10.33 -18.59
CA SER A 21 0.07 8.99 -18.40
C SER A 21 1.09 8.98 -17.27
N GLY A 22 1.51 7.79 -16.85
CA GLY A 22 2.52 7.59 -15.82
C GLY A 22 3.00 6.15 -15.75
N TRP A 23 3.65 5.78 -14.65
CA TRP A 23 4.16 4.44 -14.39
C TRP A 23 3.86 4.04 -12.95
N LEU A 24 3.30 2.84 -12.77
CA LEU A 24 3.20 2.21 -11.46
C LEU A 24 4.37 1.27 -11.27
N CYS A 25 5.13 1.49 -10.21
CA CYS A 25 6.28 0.69 -9.83
C CYS A 25 5.95 -0.11 -8.56
N THR A 26 6.23 -1.41 -8.57
CA THR A 26 5.93 -2.31 -7.43
C THR A 26 7.13 -3.21 -7.14
N ILE A 27 7.54 -3.33 -5.87
CA ILE A 27 8.56 -4.32 -5.47
C ILE A 27 7.95 -5.72 -5.54
N VAL A 28 8.42 -6.54 -6.48
CA VAL A 28 7.86 -7.88 -6.74
C VAL A 28 8.74 -9.02 -6.24
N LYS A 29 10.06 -8.80 -6.08
CA LYS A 29 10.96 -9.72 -5.38
C LYS A 29 11.99 -8.94 -4.57
N THR A 30 12.43 -9.54 -3.47
CA THR A 30 13.55 -9.06 -2.64
C THR A 30 14.43 -10.25 -2.29
N PHE A 31 15.74 -10.05 -2.23
CA PHE A 31 16.73 -11.02 -1.78
C PHE A 31 17.60 -10.36 -0.71
N GLY A 32 17.73 -10.99 0.45
CA GLY A 32 18.39 -10.35 1.59
C GLY A 32 17.55 -9.21 2.16
N ALA A 33 18.22 -8.25 2.79
CA ALA A 33 17.54 -7.10 3.39
C ALA A 33 17.18 -6.05 2.32
N SER A 34 15.97 -5.50 2.42
CA SER A 34 15.44 -4.46 1.54
C SER A 34 14.95 -3.27 2.38
N PRO A 35 15.13 -2.01 1.94
CA PRO A 35 14.62 -0.83 2.64
C PRO A 35 13.09 -0.82 2.80
N ARG A 36 12.37 -1.44 1.85
CA ARG A 36 10.91 -1.55 1.85
C ARG A 36 10.46 -3.00 1.59
N PRO A 37 9.32 -3.43 2.15
CA PRO A 37 8.82 -4.79 1.97
C PRO A 37 8.30 -5.04 0.55
N LEU A 38 8.14 -6.32 0.21
CA LEU A 38 7.42 -6.78 -0.99
C LEU A 38 6.04 -6.13 -1.08
N GLY A 39 5.64 -5.75 -2.30
CA GLY A 39 4.38 -5.06 -2.56
C GLY A 39 4.39 -3.56 -2.32
N SER A 40 5.50 -2.99 -1.83
CA SER A 40 5.65 -1.53 -1.75
C SER A 40 5.54 -0.91 -3.14
N MET A 41 4.82 0.19 -3.23
CA MET A 41 4.47 0.83 -4.49
C MET A 41 4.93 2.29 -4.57
N LEU A 42 5.13 2.72 -5.80
CA LEU A 42 5.34 4.09 -6.19
C LEU A 42 4.63 4.34 -7.52
N VAL A 43 4.03 5.52 -7.69
CA VAL A 43 3.58 5.98 -9.00
C VAL A 43 4.32 7.25 -9.39
N LEU A 44 4.71 7.30 -10.66
CA LEU A 44 5.37 8.42 -11.31
C LEU A 44 4.48 8.93 -12.43
N ASP A 45 4.12 10.22 -12.44
CA ASP A 45 3.42 10.81 -13.59
C ASP A 45 4.40 11.22 -14.71
N SER A 46 3.88 11.39 -15.93
CA SER A 46 4.65 11.85 -17.11
C SER A 46 5.31 13.22 -16.96
N ARG A 47 5.03 13.97 -15.90
CA ARG A 47 5.66 15.27 -15.59
C ARG A 47 6.70 15.17 -14.49
N GLY A 48 6.96 13.98 -13.95
CA GLY A 48 7.96 13.75 -12.91
C GLY A 48 7.43 13.83 -11.49
N ALA A 49 6.11 13.90 -11.26
CA ALA A 49 5.56 13.87 -9.91
C ALA A 49 5.59 12.43 -9.36
N VAL A 50 6.15 12.26 -8.16
CA VAL A 50 6.34 10.96 -7.50
C VAL A 50 5.44 10.85 -6.27
N PHE A 51 4.74 9.73 -6.14
CA PHE A 51 3.95 9.38 -4.96
C PHE A 51 4.26 7.95 -4.51
N GLY A 52 4.42 7.73 -3.21
CA GLY A 52 4.85 6.43 -2.66
C GLY A 52 6.36 6.35 -2.47
N SER A 53 6.87 5.15 -2.21
CA SER A 53 8.31 4.94 -1.97
C SER A 53 8.69 3.47 -2.12
N LEU A 54 9.86 3.24 -2.73
CA LEU A 54 10.48 1.92 -2.93
C LEU A 54 11.77 1.76 -2.12
N SER A 55 12.54 2.82 -1.93
CA SER A 55 13.83 2.77 -1.21
C SER A 55 14.04 3.92 -0.23
N GLY A 56 13.29 5.02 -0.37
CA GLY A 56 13.46 6.23 0.43
C GLY A 56 14.29 7.32 -0.27
N GLY A 57 14.55 7.19 -1.58
CA GLY A 57 15.11 8.26 -2.40
C GLY A 57 15.88 7.75 -3.60
N CYS A 58 16.88 6.89 -3.40
CA CYS A 58 17.87 6.59 -4.44
C CYS A 58 17.28 5.89 -5.68
N ILE A 59 16.40 4.92 -5.50
CA ILE A 59 15.72 4.24 -6.62
C ILE A 59 14.68 5.17 -7.26
N GLU A 60 14.01 5.98 -6.45
CA GLU A 60 13.04 6.98 -6.91
C GLU A 60 13.69 8.01 -7.86
N ASP A 61 14.89 8.48 -7.52
CA ASP A 61 15.67 9.40 -8.35
C ASP A 61 16.13 8.74 -9.66
N GLU A 62 16.53 7.46 -9.63
CA GLU A 62 16.90 6.76 -10.87
C GLU A 62 15.71 6.56 -11.80
N LEU A 63 14.52 6.23 -11.26
CA LEU A 63 13.31 6.11 -12.07
C LEU A 63 12.95 7.46 -12.74
N LEU A 64 13.16 8.58 -12.04
CA LEU A 64 13.03 9.93 -12.61
C LEU A 64 14.06 10.18 -13.73
N ASP A 65 15.31 9.81 -13.53
CA ASP A 65 16.36 9.91 -14.54
C ASP A 65 16.03 9.06 -15.78
N LYS A 66 15.55 7.83 -15.59
CA LYS A 66 15.09 6.95 -16.67
C LYS A 66 13.90 7.55 -17.42
N LEU A 67 12.96 8.17 -16.70
CA LEU A 67 11.85 8.90 -17.32
C LEU A 67 12.37 10.03 -18.22
N GLN A 68 13.25 10.88 -17.72
CA GLN A 68 13.81 12.01 -18.47
C GLN A 68 14.57 11.58 -19.73
N ARG A 69 15.19 10.39 -19.69
CA ARG A 69 15.92 9.80 -20.83
C ARG A 69 15.01 8.99 -21.76
N GLY A 70 13.72 8.84 -21.46
CA GLY A 70 12.79 8.02 -22.24
C GLY A 70 13.09 6.52 -22.18
N ALA A 71 13.66 6.05 -21.07
CA ALA A 71 14.13 4.68 -20.88
C ALA A 71 13.20 3.82 -20.01
N LEU A 72 12.05 4.34 -19.59
CA LEU A 72 11.01 3.56 -18.91
C LEU A 72 10.14 2.83 -19.93
N ALA A 73 9.62 1.68 -19.51
CA ALA A 73 8.72 0.86 -20.31
C ALA A 73 7.52 1.65 -20.84
N THR A 74 7.20 1.53 -22.13
CA THR A 74 6.16 2.36 -22.77
C THR A 74 4.91 1.60 -23.16
N LEU A 75 5.04 0.31 -23.52
CA LEU A 75 3.93 -0.50 -24.04
C LEU A 75 3.57 -1.68 -23.13
N GLN A 76 4.57 -2.34 -22.55
CA GLN A 76 4.41 -3.56 -21.77
C GLN A 76 5.08 -3.40 -20.41
N PRO A 77 4.63 -4.11 -19.37
CA PRO A 77 5.34 -4.13 -18.10
C PRO A 77 6.78 -4.63 -18.24
N GLU A 78 7.69 -4.06 -17.47
CA GLU A 78 9.10 -4.45 -17.45
C GLU A 78 9.56 -4.70 -16.01
N ILE A 79 10.43 -5.68 -15.80
CA ILE A 79 11.07 -5.90 -14.52
C ILE A 79 12.47 -5.29 -14.53
N LEU A 80 12.71 -4.35 -13.64
CA LEU A 80 14.03 -3.78 -13.37
C LEU A 80 14.65 -4.46 -12.16
N GLU A 81 15.92 -4.87 -12.29
CA GLU A 81 16.69 -5.44 -11.18
C GLU A 81 17.64 -4.40 -10.60
N TYR A 82 17.71 -4.32 -9.28
CA TYR A 82 18.60 -3.42 -8.54
C TYR A 82 19.44 -4.18 -7.51
N GLY A 83 20.65 -3.69 -7.27
CA GLY A 83 21.60 -4.25 -6.31
C GLY A 83 22.44 -5.42 -6.85
N VAL A 84 22.56 -5.50 -8.18
CA VAL A 84 23.26 -6.59 -8.86
C VAL A 84 24.77 -6.52 -8.61
N SER A 85 25.31 -5.31 -8.40
CA SER A 85 26.72 -5.08 -8.04
C SER A 85 26.89 -4.45 -6.64
N ALA A 86 28.09 -4.57 -6.08
CA ALA A 86 28.43 -3.91 -4.81
C ALA A 86 28.37 -2.38 -4.92
N GLU A 87 28.76 -1.82 -6.07
CA GLU A 87 28.69 -0.38 -6.37
C GLU A 87 27.24 0.10 -6.43
N GLU A 88 26.32 -0.69 -7.00
CA GLU A 88 24.88 -0.41 -6.97
C GLU A 88 24.32 -0.45 -5.55
N ASN A 89 24.73 -1.43 -4.75
CA ASN A 89 24.26 -1.52 -3.36
C ASN A 89 24.66 -0.28 -2.54
N GLU A 90 25.88 0.20 -2.71
CA GLU A 90 26.35 1.44 -2.07
C GLU A 90 25.58 2.66 -2.59
N ARG A 91 25.37 2.76 -3.91
CA ARG A 91 24.64 3.88 -4.54
C ARG A 91 23.17 3.95 -4.12
N PHE A 92 22.50 2.79 -3.98
CA PHE A 92 21.07 2.73 -3.66
C PHE A 92 20.78 2.59 -2.16
N GLY A 93 21.81 2.61 -1.31
CA GLY A 93 21.64 2.40 0.13
C GLY A 93 21.07 1.02 0.46
N LEU A 94 21.29 0.03 -0.40
CA LEU A 94 20.87 -1.35 -0.12
C LEU A 94 21.83 -1.95 0.90
N PRO A 95 21.32 -2.59 1.99
CA PRO A 95 22.19 -3.30 2.92
C PRO A 95 23.04 -4.33 2.17
N CYS A 96 24.26 -4.61 2.64
CA CYS A 96 25.19 -5.53 1.96
C CYS A 96 24.50 -6.85 1.58
N GLY A 97 24.39 -7.12 0.27
CA GLY A 97 23.74 -8.32 -0.30
C GLY A 97 22.24 -8.19 -0.62
N GLY A 98 21.64 -7.01 -0.43
CA GLY A 98 20.26 -6.71 -0.79
C GLY A 98 20.08 -6.61 -2.30
N ARG A 99 19.15 -7.37 -2.88
CA ARG A 99 18.71 -7.23 -4.27
C ARG A 99 17.20 -7.12 -4.34
N MET A 100 16.69 -6.41 -5.35
CA MET A 100 15.25 -6.32 -5.57
C MET A 100 14.89 -6.31 -7.04
N GLN A 101 13.70 -6.80 -7.32
CA GLN A 101 13.06 -6.71 -8.61
C GLN A 101 11.85 -5.78 -8.48
N ILE A 102 11.79 -4.78 -9.35
CA ILE A 102 10.70 -3.81 -9.42
C ILE A 102 9.98 -4.00 -10.75
N LEU A 103 8.68 -4.29 -10.69
CA LEU A 103 7.83 -4.26 -11.86
C LEU A 103 7.45 -2.81 -12.15
N VAL A 104 7.75 -2.34 -13.36
CA VAL A 104 7.37 -1.03 -13.90
C VAL A 104 6.26 -1.24 -14.91
N GLU A 105 5.06 -0.78 -14.58
CA GLU A 105 3.87 -0.87 -15.41
C GLU A 105 3.56 0.49 -16.04
N PRO A 106 3.56 0.63 -17.38
CA PRO A 106 3.07 1.85 -18.02
C PRO A 106 1.56 1.99 -17.75
N LEU A 107 1.16 3.18 -17.28
CA LEU A 107 -0.21 3.57 -17.08
C LEU A 107 -0.63 4.58 -18.14
N MET A 108 -1.51 4.14 -19.04
CA MET A 108 -2.12 4.99 -20.05
C MET A 108 -3.56 5.34 -19.67
N ALA A 109 -4.00 6.53 -20.04
CA ALA A 109 -5.36 6.98 -19.78
C ALA A 109 -6.34 6.15 -20.64
N SER A 110 -7.14 5.31 -19.98
CA SER A 110 -8.27 4.60 -20.58
C SER A 110 -9.45 4.58 -19.61
N ALA A 111 -10.66 4.49 -20.15
CA ALA A 111 -11.88 4.40 -19.34
C ALA A 111 -11.85 3.18 -18.41
N GLU A 112 -11.34 2.05 -18.91
CA GLU A 112 -11.19 0.80 -18.17
C GLU A 112 -10.21 0.96 -17.00
N ARG A 113 -9.01 1.51 -17.24
CA ARG A 113 -8.00 1.69 -16.18
C ARG A 113 -8.46 2.66 -15.10
N CYS A 114 -9.10 3.76 -15.49
CA CYS A 114 -9.72 4.71 -14.55
C CYS A 114 -10.80 4.04 -13.70
N THR A 115 -11.64 3.19 -14.31
CA THR A 115 -12.69 2.43 -13.61
C THR A 115 -12.09 1.46 -12.60
N MET A 116 -11.04 0.72 -12.98
CA MET A 116 -10.34 -0.21 -12.10
C MET A 116 -9.68 0.50 -10.90
N LEU A 117 -9.00 1.62 -11.15
CA LEU A 117 -8.40 2.42 -10.07
C LEU A 117 -9.45 3.01 -9.14
N ALA A 118 -10.59 3.46 -9.67
CA ALA A 118 -11.72 3.89 -8.87
C ALA A 118 -12.26 2.74 -8.01
N ALA A 119 -12.43 1.54 -8.57
CA ALA A 119 -12.88 0.36 -7.84
C ALA A 119 -11.93 -0.04 -6.70
N LEU A 120 -10.60 0.10 -6.88
CA LEU A 120 -9.62 -0.10 -5.81
C LEU A 120 -9.73 0.97 -4.72
N CYS A 121 -9.85 2.25 -5.11
CA CYS A 121 -10.04 3.35 -4.14
C CYS A 121 -11.30 3.16 -3.31
N ASP A 122 -12.43 2.84 -3.96
CA ASP A 122 -13.72 2.60 -3.32
C ASP A 122 -13.68 1.37 -2.39
N ALA A 123 -12.95 0.32 -2.76
CA ALA A 123 -12.78 -0.86 -1.92
C ALA A 123 -12.09 -0.50 -0.60
N PHE A 124 -11.06 0.35 -0.60
CA PHE A 124 -10.44 0.80 0.64
C PHE A 124 -11.40 1.61 1.52
N GLU A 125 -12.20 2.50 0.93
CA GLU A 125 -13.20 3.29 1.67
C GLU A 125 -14.29 2.41 2.30
N LYS A 126 -14.73 1.38 1.56
CA LYS A 126 -15.74 0.41 2.01
C LYS A 126 -15.17 -0.73 2.86
N ARG A 127 -13.87 -0.71 3.13
CA ARG A 127 -13.11 -1.77 3.80
C ARG A 127 -13.27 -3.17 3.20
N GLN A 128 -13.33 -3.24 1.87
CA GLN A 128 -13.35 -4.47 1.10
C GLN A 128 -11.94 -4.78 0.59
N ALA A 129 -11.66 -6.06 0.37
CA ALA A 129 -10.41 -6.48 -0.23
C ALA A 129 -10.61 -6.86 -1.70
N LYS A 130 -9.65 -6.45 -2.52
CA LYS A 130 -9.62 -6.77 -3.95
C LYS A 130 -8.28 -7.37 -4.33
N ARG A 131 -8.32 -8.40 -5.17
CA ARG A 131 -7.15 -8.96 -5.85
C ARG A 131 -6.99 -8.27 -7.18
N ARG A 132 -5.78 -7.81 -7.48
CA ARG A 132 -5.36 -7.35 -8.80
C ARG A 132 -4.45 -8.39 -9.41
N ARG A 133 -4.85 -8.92 -10.56
CA ARG A 133 -3.98 -9.69 -11.45
C ARG A 133 -3.52 -8.80 -12.60
N VAL A 134 -2.22 -8.74 -12.83
CA VAL A 134 -1.61 -8.04 -13.97
C VAL A 134 -1.02 -9.08 -14.90
N ASP A 135 -1.38 -9.04 -16.18
CA ASP A 135 -0.70 -9.82 -17.21
C ASP A 135 0.63 -9.15 -17.57
N LEU A 136 1.74 -9.87 -17.46
CA LEU A 136 3.08 -9.29 -17.65
C LEU A 136 3.43 -9.04 -19.14
N TYR A 137 2.66 -9.56 -20.09
CA TYR A 137 2.89 -9.31 -21.51
C TYR A 137 2.02 -8.19 -22.04
N SER A 138 0.74 -8.14 -21.67
CA SER A 138 -0.18 -7.11 -22.15
C SER A 138 -0.28 -5.89 -21.23
N GLY A 139 0.07 -6.04 -19.95
CA GLY A 139 -0.17 -5.00 -18.93
C GLY A 139 -1.64 -4.86 -18.54
N GLU A 140 -2.50 -5.78 -18.99
CA GLU A 140 -3.93 -5.77 -18.66
C GLU A 140 -4.17 -6.15 -17.20
N TRP A 141 -5.17 -5.50 -16.61
CA TRP A 141 -5.56 -5.70 -15.22
C TRP A 141 -6.87 -6.47 -15.14
N VAL A 142 -6.94 -7.41 -14.20
CA VAL A 142 -8.19 -8.04 -13.77
C VAL A 142 -8.34 -7.82 -12.28
N LEU A 143 -9.52 -7.36 -11.85
CA LEU A 143 -9.86 -7.17 -10.45
C LEU A 143 -10.88 -8.20 -10.01
N GLU A 144 -10.65 -8.79 -8.84
CA GLU A 144 -11.53 -9.78 -8.21
C GLU A 144 -11.82 -9.37 -6.76
N ASP A 145 -13.04 -9.59 -6.30
CA ASP A 145 -13.39 -9.44 -4.89
C ASP A 145 -12.90 -10.66 -4.10
N ILE A 146 -12.24 -10.41 -2.98
CA ILE A 146 -11.68 -11.46 -2.12
C ILE A 146 -12.09 -11.23 -0.67
N SER A 147 -12.24 -12.33 0.07
CA SER A 147 -12.56 -12.28 1.51
C SER A 147 -11.35 -12.04 2.40
N LYS A 148 -10.15 -12.40 1.92
CA LYS A 148 -8.90 -12.33 2.67
C LYS A 148 -7.72 -12.09 1.72
N CYS A 149 -6.85 -11.13 2.06
CA CYS A 149 -5.60 -10.90 1.36
C CYS A 149 -4.58 -12.02 1.58
N GLU A 150 -3.91 -12.39 0.52
CA GLU A 150 -2.75 -13.28 0.50
C GLU A 150 -1.47 -12.49 0.14
N PRO A 151 -0.29 -13.04 0.45
CA PRO A 151 0.97 -12.43 0.04
C PRO A 151 1.05 -12.24 -1.48
N LEU A 152 1.72 -11.16 -1.90
CA LEU A 152 2.01 -10.90 -3.31
C LEU A 152 2.74 -12.09 -3.93
N THR A 153 2.30 -12.50 -5.12
CA THR A 153 2.95 -13.56 -5.89
C THR A 153 3.20 -13.10 -7.33
N ILE A 154 4.33 -13.52 -7.89
CA ILE A 154 4.69 -13.26 -9.27
C ILE A 154 5.11 -14.57 -9.94
N THR A 155 4.58 -14.78 -11.13
CA THR A 155 4.90 -15.89 -12.05
C THR A 155 5.51 -15.30 -13.32
N ASP A 156 5.92 -16.16 -14.26
CA ASP A 156 6.49 -15.71 -15.54
C ASP A 156 5.49 -14.88 -16.38
N ASN A 157 4.18 -15.06 -16.15
CA ASN A 157 3.14 -14.47 -16.99
C ASN A 157 2.27 -13.45 -16.24
N ALA A 158 2.33 -13.42 -14.91
CA ALA A 158 1.40 -12.59 -14.12
C ALA A 158 1.93 -12.20 -12.76
N LEU A 159 1.57 -10.99 -12.34
CA LEU A 159 1.61 -10.53 -10.95
C LEU A 159 0.22 -10.67 -10.33
N ILE A 160 0.15 -11.21 -9.11
CA ILE A 160 -1.06 -11.22 -8.27
C ILE A 160 -0.75 -10.42 -7.01
N GLN A 161 -1.52 -9.36 -6.79
CA GLN A 161 -1.36 -8.45 -5.66
C GLN A 161 -2.72 -8.15 -5.04
N ASP A 162 -2.83 -8.41 -3.74
CA ASP A 162 -4.05 -8.17 -2.99
C ASP A 162 -3.98 -6.81 -2.28
N PHE A 163 -5.09 -6.08 -2.35
CA PHE A 163 -5.29 -4.79 -1.70
C PHE A 163 -6.39 -4.95 -0.65
N GLY A 164 -6.01 -4.84 0.61
CA GLY A 164 -6.92 -4.91 1.75
C GLY A 164 -7.06 -3.57 2.46
N PRO A 165 -8.08 -3.41 3.31
CA PRO A 165 -8.18 -2.22 4.13
C PRO A 165 -7.03 -2.13 5.14
N ARG A 166 -6.79 -0.90 5.60
CA ARG A 166 -5.97 -0.65 6.79
C ARG A 166 -6.45 -1.51 7.95
N TYR A 167 -5.52 -2.25 8.56
CA TYR A 167 -5.82 -3.07 9.72
C TYR A 167 -6.37 -2.23 10.86
N ARG A 168 -7.31 -2.82 11.59
CA ARG A 168 -7.97 -2.21 12.73
C ARG A 168 -7.57 -2.94 14.00
N LEU A 169 -7.35 -2.19 15.05
CA LEU A 169 -7.17 -2.71 16.39
C LEU A 169 -8.34 -2.21 17.24
N LEU A 170 -9.20 -3.14 17.68
CA LEU A 170 -10.27 -2.88 18.63
C LEU A 170 -9.79 -3.29 20.01
N LEU A 171 -9.55 -2.31 20.88
CA LEU A 171 -9.09 -2.50 22.25
C LEU A 171 -10.28 -2.44 23.19
N ILE A 172 -10.55 -3.53 23.90
CA ILE A 172 -11.63 -3.62 24.90
C ILE A 172 -11.10 -3.21 26.27
N GLY A 173 -11.55 -2.04 26.71
CA GLY A 173 -11.19 -1.40 27.97
C GLY A 173 -10.21 -0.24 27.79
N ALA A 174 -10.59 0.94 28.28
CA ALA A 174 -9.76 2.13 28.29
C ALA A 174 -8.86 2.11 29.54
N ASN A 175 -7.78 1.34 29.47
CA ASN A 175 -6.78 1.19 30.54
C ASN A 175 -5.36 1.56 30.06
N GLU A 176 -4.41 1.56 30.98
CA GLU A 176 -3.02 1.94 30.69
C GLU A 176 -2.33 1.02 29.66
N LEU A 177 -2.68 -0.27 29.65
CA LEU A 177 -2.17 -1.20 28.65
C LEU A 177 -2.69 -0.84 27.26
N ALA A 178 -3.99 -0.58 27.14
CA ALA A 178 -4.61 -0.12 25.90
C ALA A 178 -3.98 1.21 25.43
N ARG A 179 -3.61 2.11 26.35
CA ARG A 179 -2.94 3.38 26.04
C ARG A 179 -1.62 3.12 25.32
N CYS A 180 -0.74 2.31 25.92
CA CYS A 180 0.55 1.94 25.35
C CYS A 180 0.41 1.22 24.00
N ILE A 181 -0.54 0.28 23.89
CA ILE A 181 -0.81 -0.44 22.64
C ILE A 181 -1.30 0.53 21.55
N SER A 182 -2.16 1.48 21.89
CA SER A 182 -2.69 2.47 20.94
C SER A 182 -1.59 3.31 20.34
N GLU A 183 -0.64 3.79 21.14
CA GLU A 183 0.48 4.61 20.66
C GLU A 183 1.34 3.84 19.64
N ILE A 184 1.68 2.59 19.96
CA ILE A 184 2.45 1.72 19.06
C ILE A 184 1.66 1.41 17.79
N ALA A 185 0.39 1.02 17.94
CA ALA A 185 -0.47 0.63 16.83
C ALA A 185 -0.71 1.79 15.86
N LEU A 186 -0.94 3.01 16.37
CA LEU A 186 -1.07 4.21 15.55
C LEU A 186 0.22 4.52 14.78
N ALA A 187 1.38 4.39 15.43
CA ALA A 187 2.68 4.55 14.77
C ALA A 187 2.93 3.51 13.67
N MET A 188 2.34 2.31 13.79
CA MET A 188 2.37 1.24 12.80
C MET A 188 1.26 1.34 11.73
N ASP A 189 0.54 2.47 11.67
CA ASP A 189 -0.57 2.70 10.76
C ASP A 189 -1.78 1.75 10.95
N TYR A 190 -2.04 1.28 12.17
CA TYR A 190 -3.35 0.66 12.50
C TYR A 190 -4.40 1.74 12.73
N ARG A 191 -5.65 1.47 12.37
CA ARG A 191 -6.80 2.25 12.87
C ARG A 191 -7.12 1.72 14.26
N VAL A 192 -7.05 2.56 15.29
CA VAL A 192 -7.28 2.14 16.67
C VAL A 192 -8.66 2.61 17.15
N ILE A 193 -9.46 1.68 17.66
CA ILE A 193 -10.73 1.94 18.34
C ILE A 193 -10.60 1.41 19.76
N VAL A 194 -10.87 2.24 20.75
CA VAL A 194 -10.87 1.88 22.17
C VAL A 194 -12.30 1.89 22.65
N CYS A 195 -12.79 0.72 23.06
CA CYS A 195 -14.14 0.52 23.53
C CYS A 195 -14.14 0.37 25.06
N ASP A 196 -14.83 1.26 25.76
CA ASP A 196 -15.10 1.09 27.18
C ASP A 196 -16.49 1.64 27.46
N PRO A 197 -17.44 0.90 28.05
CA PRO A 197 -18.79 1.39 28.29
C PRO A 197 -18.85 2.47 29.38
N ARG A 198 -17.80 2.62 30.19
CA ARG A 198 -17.74 3.60 31.29
C ARG A 198 -17.25 4.96 30.79
N GLU A 199 -18.05 5.99 31.03
CA GLU A 199 -17.79 7.35 30.56
C GLU A 199 -16.54 7.97 31.19
N ASP A 200 -16.34 7.79 32.50
CA ASP A 200 -15.19 8.30 33.25
C ASP A 200 -13.85 7.81 32.66
N ARG A 201 -13.82 6.58 32.14
CA ARG A 201 -12.63 6.01 31.51
C ARG A 201 -12.37 6.59 30.13
N ARG A 202 -13.42 6.86 29.35
CA ARG A 202 -13.31 7.49 28.03
C ARG A 202 -12.89 8.96 28.14
N GLU A 203 -13.39 9.69 29.13
CA GLU A 203 -13.01 11.09 29.37
C GLU A 203 -11.54 11.26 29.76
N GLN A 204 -10.97 10.27 30.47
CA GLN A 204 -9.56 10.25 30.85
C GLN A 204 -8.64 9.81 29.72
N TRP A 205 -9.18 9.40 28.58
CA TRP A 205 -8.39 8.90 27.46
C TRP A 205 -7.63 10.04 26.76
N ALA A 206 -6.31 9.91 26.66
CA ALA A 206 -5.44 10.97 26.17
C ALA A 206 -4.67 10.64 24.88
N VAL A 207 -4.85 9.44 24.30
CA VAL A 207 -4.12 9.07 23.07
C VAL A 207 -4.80 9.70 21.86
N SER A 208 -4.18 10.75 21.31
CA SER A 208 -4.62 11.40 20.08
C SER A 208 -4.58 10.42 18.91
N GLY A 209 -5.66 10.38 18.11
CA GLY A 209 -5.77 9.54 16.91
C GLY A 209 -6.44 8.19 17.13
N ALA A 210 -6.66 7.76 18.38
CA ALA A 210 -7.51 6.63 18.70
C ALA A 210 -8.99 7.08 18.76
N GLU A 211 -9.88 6.30 18.15
CA GLU A 211 -11.32 6.53 18.21
C GLU A 211 -11.89 5.92 19.49
N LEU A 212 -12.87 6.57 20.12
CA LEU A 212 -13.52 6.07 21.32
C LEU A 212 -14.91 5.53 21.00
N SER A 213 -15.23 4.34 21.50
CA SER A 213 -16.57 3.78 21.51
C SER A 213 -17.07 3.61 22.93
N GLY A 214 -18.32 4.03 23.17
CA GLY A 214 -19.02 3.81 24.44
C GLY A 214 -19.94 2.59 24.45
N ALA A 215 -19.90 1.77 23.40
CA ALA A 215 -20.69 0.55 23.30
C ALA A 215 -20.28 -0.49 24.36
N MET A 216 -21.15 -1.48 24.59
CA MET A 216 -20.75 -2.67 25.32
C MET A 216 -19.74 -3.47 24.49
N PRO A 217 -18.82 -4.24 25.11
CA PRO A 217 -17.77 -4.95 24.39
C PRO A 217 -18.26 -5.87 23.26
N ASP A 218 -19.35 -6.59 23.48
CA ASP A 218 -19.99 -7.49 22.52
C ASP A 218 -20.63 -6.74 21.34
N ASP A 219 -21.27 -5.62 21.61
CA ASP A 219 -21.81 -4.72 20.57
C ASP A 219 -20.68 -4.14 19.70
N ALA A 220 -19.60 -3.67 20.33
CA ALA A 220 -18.45 -3.11 19.63
C ALA A 220 -17.74 -4.16 18.76
N VAL A 221 -17.59 -5.40 19.24
CA VAL A 221 -17.05 -6.48 18.42
C VAL A 221 -17.97 -6.76 17.23
N SER A 222 -19.28 -6.81 17.44
CA SER A 222 -20.25 -7.06 16.36
C SER A 222 -20.27 -5.95 15.31
N GLU A 223 -20.10 -4.69 15.72
CA GLU A 223 -20.06 -3.52 14.85
C GLU A 223 -18.74 -3.39 14.09
N PHE A 224 -17.61 -3.62 14.78
CA PHE A 224 -16.29 -3.25 14.27
C PHE A 224 -15.42 -4.43 13.80
N ALA A 225 -15.75 -5.68 14.12
CA ALA A 225 -14.93 -6.82 13.71
C ALA A 225 -15.16 -7.19 12.24
N ASP A 226 -14.05 -7.30 11.51
CA ASP A 226 -13.97 -7.84 10.16
C ASP A 226 -12.68 -8.70 10.07
N PRO A 227 -12.41 -9.40 8.95
CA PRO A 227 -11.19 -10.20 8.81
C PRO A 227 -9.86 -9.42 8.94
N TYR A 228 -9.91 -8.08 8.97
CA TYR A 228 -8.78 -7.17 9.13
C TYR A 228 -8.82 -6.43 10.48
N THR A 229 -9.64 -6.90 11.43
CA THR A 229 -9.70 -6.39 12.81
C THR A 229 -9.08 -7.39 13.77
N ALA A 230 -8.07 -6.95 14.52
CA ALA A 230 -7.63 -7.64 15.73
C ALA A 230 -8.40 -7.08 16.94
N VAL A 231 -8.94 -7.96 17.77
CA VAL A 231 -9.60 -7.60 19.03
C VAL A 231 -8.67 -8.00 20.17
N ILE A 232 -8.38 -7.05 21.07
CA ILE A 232 -7.55 -7.25 22.28
C ILE A 232 -8.35 -6.82 23.49
#